data_AF-A0A0G0F1W8-F1
#
_entry.id   AF-A0A0G0F1W8-F1
#
_cell.length_a   1.000
_cell.length_b   1.000
_cell.length_c   1.000
_cell.angle_alpha   90.00
_cell.angle_beta   90.00
_cell.angle_gamma   90.00
#
_symmetry.space_group_name_H-M   'P 1'
#
loop_
_entity.id
_entity.type
_entity.pdbx_description
1 polymer ?
#
loop_
_entity_poly.entity_id
_entity_poly.type
_entity_poly.pdbx_seq_one_letter_code
_entity_poly.pdbx_strand_id
1 'polypeptide(L)' 'MKIEKLFAICLLVDSYEKSLNFYTNVLGFKVNSKDGVFTDFKLGETSLAIFQKMEQRVCFQRNI' A
#
# COMPACT_ATOMS: atom_id res chain seq x y z
N MET A 1 26.73 3.53 6.75
CA MET A 1 25.46 2.86 6.41
C MET A 1 25.09 3.24 4.99
N LYS A 2 24.94 2.27 4.08
CA LYS A 2 24.59 2.52 2.67
C LYS A 2 23.14 2.05 2.45
N ILE A 3 22.31 2.88 1.85
CA ILE A 3 20.95 2.49 1.44
C ILE A 3 21.07 1.83 0.07
N GLU A 4 20.64 0.57 -0.05
CA GLU A 4 20.86 -0.24 -1.25
C GLU A 4 19.66 -0.22 -2.21
N LYS A 5 18.43 -0.31 -1.68
CA LYS A 5 17.21 -0.30 -2.50
C LYS A 5 15.97 0.13 -1.73
N LEU A 6 14.95 0.54 -2.46
CA LEU A 6 13.62 0.81 -1.94
C LEU A 6 12.86 -0.53 -1.79
N PHE A 7 12.67 -0.97 -0.55
CA PHE A 7 12.00 -2.24 -0.26
C PHE A 7 10.48 -2.18 -0.50
N ALA A 8 9.81 -1.19 0.08
CA ALA A 8 8.38 -1.01 -0.04
C ALA A 8 7.97 0.46 0.07
N ILE A 9 6.85 0.80 -0.57
CA ILE A 9 6.15 2.07 -0.44
C ILE A 9 4.78 1.77 0.15
N CYS A 10 4.43 2.47 1.22
CA CYS A 10 3.16 2.30 1.92
C CYS A 10 2.40 3.62 1.89
N LEU A 11 1.26 3.65 1.19
CA LEU A 11 0.44 4.84 1.03
C LEU A 11 -0.83 4.72 1.85
N LEU A 12 -1.01 5.70 2.75
CA LEU A 12 -2.27 5.90 3.42
C LEU A 12 -3.20 6.71 2.49
N VAL A 13 -4.37 6.15 2.17
CA VAL A 13 -5.31 6.75 1.20
C VAL A 13 -6.64 7.10 1.84
N ASP A 14 -7.28 8.16 1.35
CA ASP A 14 -8.59 8.63 1.85
C ASP A 14 -9.75 7.71 1.46
N SER A 15 -9.66 7.09 0.28
CA SER A 15 -10.64 6.12 -0.22
C SER A 15 -9.91 4.95 -0.84
N TYR A 16 -10.03 3.79 -0.21
CA TYR A 16 -9.44 2.55 -0.66
C TYR A 16 -9.96 2.16 -2.04
N GLU A 17 -11.28 2.20 -2.26
CA GLU A 17 -11.90 1.79 -3.51
C GLU A 17 -11.45 2.66 -4.70
N LYS A 18 -11.46 3.98 -4.54
CA LYS A 18 -11.01 4.91 -5.59
C LYS A 18 -9.53 4.70 -5.92
N SER A 19 -8.71 4.53 -4.89
CA SER A 19 -7.28 4.30 -5.04
C SER A 19 -6.99 2.96 -5.70
N LEU A 20 -7.67 1.89 -5.26
CA LEU A 20 -7.56 0.56 -5.85
C LEU A 20 -7.89 0.60 -7.34
N ASN A 21 -9.03 1.19 -7.72
CA ASN A 21 -9.41 1.36 -9.12
C ASN A 21 -8.36 2.15 -9.92
N PHE A 22 -7.81 3.21 -9.35
CA PHE A 22 -6.74 3.98 -9.99
C PHE A 22 -5.50 3.12 -10.25
N TYR A 23 -4.97 2.44 -9.23
CA TYR A 23 -3.77 1.62 -9.39
C TYR A 23 -4.00 0.42 -10.30
N THR A 24 -5.17 -0.24 -10.27
CA THR A 24 -5.42 -1.42 -11.13
C THR A 24 -5.82 -1.04 -12.55
N ASN A 25 -6.76 -0.12 -12.72
CA ASN A 25 -7.45 0.07 -14.00
C ASN A 25 -6.89 1.27 -14.79
N VAL A 26 -6.38 2.30 -14.11
CA VAL A 26 -5.74 3.43 -14.76
C VAL A 26 -4.25 3.16 -14.98
N LEU A 27 -3.55 2.67 -13.96
CA LEU A 27 -2.11 2.39 -14.03
C LEU A 27 -1.76 0.95 -14.42
N GLY A 28 -2.74 0.04 -14.46
CA GLY A 28 -2.52 -1.34 -14.89
C GLY A 28 -1.73 -2.20 -13.90
N PHE A 29 -1.64 -1.81 -12.63
CA PHE A 29 -0.85 -2.55 -11.64
C PHE A 29 -1.51 -3.88 -11.31
N LYS A 30 -0.66 -4.91 -11.21
CA LYS A 30 -1.09 -6.24 -10.80
C LYS A 30 -1.11 -6.30 -9.27
N VAL A 31 -2.27 -6.65 -8.76
CA VAL A 31 -2.47 -7.00 -7.36
C VAL A 31 -1.58 -8.20 -7.02
N ASN A 32 -0.78 -8.07 -5.97
CA ASN A 32 0.02 -9.15 -5.42
C ASN A 32 -0.71 -9.84 -4.26
N SER A 33 -1.28 -9.05 -3.33
CA SER A 33 -2.12 -9.56 -2.24
C SER A 33 -3.18 -8.54 -1.82
N LYS A 34 -4.24 -9.02 -1.15
CA LYS A 34 -5.31 -8.20 -0.58
C LYS A 34 -5.71 -8.74 0.78
N ASP A 35 -5.95 -7.84 1.73
CA ASP A 35 -6.52 -8.14 3.04
C ASP A 35 -7.37 -6.97 3.54
N GLY A 36 -8.69 -7.12 3.57
CA GLY A 36 -9.61 -6.04 3.93
C GLY A 36 -9.41 -4.76 3.11
N VAL A 37 -9.11 -3.64 3.80
CA VAL A 37 -8.82 -2.32 3.21
C VAL A 37 -7.33 -2.10 2.93
N PHE A 38 -6.56 -3.18 2.81
CA PHE A 38 -5.16 -3.22 2.40
C PHE A 38 -5.03 -3.95 1.07
N THR A 39 -4.28 -3.36 0.12
CA THR A 39 -3.87 -4.02 -1.12
C THR A 39 -2.39 -3.76 -1.35
N ASP A 40 -1.66 -4.81 -1.69
CA ASP A 40 -0.29 -4.76 -2.17
C ASP A 40 -0.24 -4.97 -3.69
N PHE A 41 0.59 -4.17 -4.36
CA PHE A 41 0.87 -4.22 -5.79
C PHE A 41 2.34 -4.54 -6.02
N LYS A 42 2.61 -5.35 -7.05
CA LYS A 42 3.98 -5.59 -7.47
C LYS A 42 4.48 -4.44 -8.36
N LEU A 43 5.52 -3.74 -7.92
CA LEU A 43 6.20 -2.69 -8.69
C LEU A 43 7.66 -3.09 -8.94
N GLY A 44 7.88 -3.98 -9.91
CA GLY A 44 9.20 -4.58 -10.14
C GLY A 44 9.65 -5.42 -8.95
N GLU A 45 10.76 -5.02 -8.31
CA GLU A 45 11.28 -5.62 -7.07
C GLU A 45 10.79 -4.92 -5.79
N THR A 46 10.07 -3.80 -5.94
CA THR A 46 9.52 -3.01 -4.84
C THR A 46 8.04 -3.37 -4.65
N SER A 47 7.62 -3.47 -3.39
CA SER A 47 6.20 -3.59 -3.03
C SER A 47 5.57 -2.21 -2.91
N LEU A 48 4.38 -2.02 -3.47
CA LEU A 48 3.58 -0.81 -3.26
C LEU A 48 2.27 -1.22 -2.59
N ALA A 49 2.09 -0.80 -1.34
CA ALA A 49 0.87 -1.04 -0.60
C ALA A 49 0.02 0.23 -0.49
N ILE A 50 -1.30 0.09 -0.65
CA ILE A 50 -2.29 1.08 -0.24
C ILE A 50 -3.10 0.54 0.92
N PHE A 51 -3.43 1.42 1.86
CA PHE A 51 -4.40 1.11 2.89
C PHE A 51 -5.17 2.36 3.29
N GLN A 52 -6.45 2.21 3.60
CA GLN A 52 -7.25 3.29 4.14
C GLN A 52 -7.30 3.20 5.66
N LYS A 53 -7.06 4.33 6.34
CA LYS A 53 -7.21 4.40 7.80
C LYS A 53 -8.70 4.33 8.09
N MET A 54 -9.13 3.20 8.61
CA MET A 54 -10.44 3.11 9.25
C MET A 54 -10.38 3.95 10.53
N GLU A 55 -11.47 4.64 10.88
CA GLU A 55 -11.54 5.50 12.09
C GLU A 55 -11.22 4.75 13.39
N GLN A 56 -11.11 3.41 13.37
CA GLN A 56 -10.78 2.62 14.53
C GLN A 56 -9.52 1.76 14.33
N ARG A 57 -8.46 2.24 14.99
CA ARG A 57 -7.29 1.51 15.53
C ARG A 57 -6.17 1.09 14.56
N VAL A 58 -5.06 1.82 14.70
CA VAL A 58 -3.68 1.32 14.81
C VAL A 58 -3.19 0.38 13.69
N CYS A 59 -2.56 0.96 12.66
CA CYS A 59 -1.39 0.33 12.04
C CYS A 59 -0.20 1.23 12.39
N PHE A 60 0.80 0.66 13.07
CA PHE A 60 1.95 1.31 13.71
C PHE A 60 1.66 2.01 15.05
N GLN A 61 1.57 1.21 16.12
CA GLN A 61 2.13 1.68 17.39
C GLN A 61 3.64 1.78 17.20
N ARG A 62 4.16 3.02 17.16
CA ARG A 62 5.55 3.26 17.57
C ARG A 62 5.63 2.84 19.03
N ASN A 63 6.28 1.72 19.33
CA ASN A 63 6.82 1.51 20.67
C ASN A 63 7.91 2.59 20.84
N ILE A 64 7.57 3.65 21.57
CA ILE A 64 8.53 4.62 22.14
C ILE A 64 8.83 4.14 23.55
#